data_AF-A0A1Y2TJB0-F1
#
_entry.id   AF-A0A1Y2TJB0-F1
#
_cell.length_a   1.000
_cell.length_b   1.000
_cell.length_c   1.000
_cell.angle_alpha   90.00
_cell.angle_beta   90.00
_cell.angle_gamma   90.00
#
_symmetry.space_group_name_H-M   'P 1'
#
loop_
_entity.id
_entity.type
_entity.pdbx_description
1 polymer ?
#
loop_
_entity_poly.entity_id
_entity_poly.type
_entity_poly.pdbx_seq_one_letter_code
_entity_poly.pdbx_strand_id
1 'polypeptide(L)'
;MAPMALRRRDQSSGYGLRAVLSAQENLGSPVAIPSPPEDADAVKASCDSFLLESFTVEDAWELGHLLYARLLPFSAQKPTLISISLANSGQVLFQCAVGSGTAPDNEIWVQRKRNTVLRFGTSTWFQHCKYAGDEEAFKAKFGMSPEQAEKYAIHGGAVPIRVKGVEGIVAVVVVSGLKQHEDHGVIVDVINSNWE
;
A
#
# COMPACT_ATOMS: atom_id res chain seq x y z
N MET A 1 21.80 -13.82 -5.67
CA MET A 1 20.79 -13.97 -6.74
C MET A 1 20.06 -12.64 -6.87
N ALA A 2 19.81 -12.16 -8.09
CA ALA A 2 18.95 -10.99 -8.27
C ALA A 2 17.54 -11.33 -7.77
N PRO A 3 16.82 -10.41 -7.10
CA PRO A 3 15.46 -10.66 -6.65
C PRO A 3 14.58 -11.04 -7.83
N MET A 4 13.79 -12.11 -7.67
CA MET A 4 12.85 -12.57 -8.71
C MET A 4 11.74 -11.53 -8.83
N ALA A 5 11.46 -11.10 -10.06
CA ALA A 5 10.38 -10.18 -10.32
C ALA A 5 9.06 -10.96 -10.38
N LEU A 6 8.04 -10.49 -9.68
CA LEU A 6 6.76 -11.15 -9.58
C LEU A 6 5.87 -10.81 -10.78
N ARG A 7 5.08 -11.78 -11.22
CA ARG A 7 4.02 -11.60 -12.21
C ARG A 7 2.68 -11.97 -11.62
N ARG A 8 1.60 -11.38 -12.14
CA ARG A 8 0.25 -11.72 -11.69
C ARG A 8 -0.05 -13.19 -11.99
N ARG A 9 -0.54 -13.93 -11.00
CA ARG A 9 -0.89 -15.37 -11.10
C ARG A 9 -2.01 -15.61 -12.10
N ASP A 10 -3.11 -14.87 -11.97
CA ASP A 10 -4.22 -14.88 -12.93
C ASP A 10 -4.09 -13.67 -13.87
N GLN A 11 -3.78 -13.93 -15.14
CA GLN A 11 -3.60 -12.87 -16.15
C GLN A 11 -4.88 -12.50 -16.89
N SER A 12 -6.03 -13.07 -16.54
CA SER A 12 -7.30 -12.71 -17.15
C SER A 12 -7.74 -11.31 -16.71
N SER A 13 -8.30 -10.54 -17.64
CA SER A 13 -8.87 -9.22 -17.32
C SER A 13 -10.15 -9.35 -16.50
N GLY A 14 -10.33 -8.45 -15.55
CA GLY A 14 -11.49 -8.41 -14.67
C GLY A 14 -11.46 -9.46 -13.56
N TYR A 15 -10.31 -10.07 -13.27
CA TYR A 15 -10.18 -11.05 -12.18
C TYR A 15 -10.53 -10.41 -10.83
N GLY A 16 -9.91 -9.28 -10.50
CA GLY A 16 -10.18 -8.51 -9.30
C GLY A 16 -11.64 -8.04 -9.24
N LEU A 17 -12.21 -7.58 -10.36
CA LEU A 17 -13.62 -7.16 -10.40
C LEU A 17 -14.56 -8.33 -10.08
N ARG A 18 -14.30 -9.53 -10.61
CA ARG A 18 -15.07 -10.73 -10.24
C ARG A 18 -14.92 -11.08 -8.75
N ALA A 19 -13.73 -10.88 -8.17
CA ALA A 19 -13.54 -11.06 -6.73
C ALA A 19 -14.39 -10.08 -5.91
N VAL A 20 -14.52 -8.83 -6.37
CA VAL A 20 -15.40 -7.82 -5.74
C VAL A 20 -16.87 -8.25 -5.81
N LEU A 21 -17.36 -8.65 -6.99
CA LEU A 21 -18.74 -9.13 -7.16
C LEU A 21 -19.02 -10.34 -6.25
N SER A 22 -18.11 -11.31 -6.22
CA SER A 22 -18.22 -12.48 -5.34
C SER A 22 -18.26 -12.09 -3.86
N ALA A 23 -17.46 -11.12 -3.43
CA ALA A 23 -17.43 -10.65 -2.04
C ALA A 23 -18.70 -9.85 -1.67
N GLN A 24 -19.32 -9.17 -2.63
CA GLN A 24 -20.60 -8.47 -2.43
C GLN A 24 -21.79 -9.44 -2.34
N GLU A 25 -21.81 -10.47 -3.19
CA GLU A 25 -22.86 -11.50 -3.16
C GLU A 25 -22.78 -12.35 -1.89
N ASN A 26 -21.58 -12.67 -1.43
CA ASN A 26 -21.33 -13.53 -0.29
C ASN A 26 -20.38 -12.86 0.69
N LEU A 27 -20.88 -11.84 1.40
CA LEU A 27 -20.08 -11.11 2.39
C LEU A 27 -19.78 -12.02 3.59
N GLY A 28 -18.61 -12.65 3.56
CA GLY A 28 -18.09 -13.45 4.66
C GLY A 28 -17.63 -12.61 5.84
N SER A 29 -17.36 -13.28 6.97
CA SER A 29 -16.75 -12.63 8.14
C SER A 29 -15.32 -12.14 7.82
N PRO A 30 -14.87 -11.02 8.42
CA PRO A 30 -13.52 -10.53 8.21
C PRO A 30 -12.46 -11.55 8.64
N VAL A 31 -11.60 -11.95 7.70
CA VAL A 31 -10.43 -12.79 7.95
C VAL A 31 -9.27 -11.89 8.36
N ALA A 32 -8.67 -12.16 9.53
CA ALA A 32 -7.57 -11.36 10.08
C ALA A 32 -6.49 -11.02 9.04
N ILE A 33 -6.02 -9.76 9.07
CA ILE A 33 -4.93 -9.32 8.20
C ILE A 33 -3.61 -9.74 8.86
N PRO A 34 -2.72 -10.47 8.16
CA PRO A 34 -1.42 -10.83 8.69
C PRO A 34 -0.62 -9.59 9.08
N SER A 35 -0.07 -9.57 10.31
CA SER A 35 0.83 -8.50 10.73
C SER A 35 2.17 -8.63 10.01
N PRO A 36 2.70 -7.52 9.44
CA PRO A 36 4.07 -7.51 8.95
C PRO A 36 5.08 -7.65 10.11
N PRO A 37 6.35 -8.03 9.82
CA PRO A 37 7.41 -7.97 10.81
C PRO A 37 7.57 -6.56 11.39
N GLU A 38 8.02 -6.46 12.64
CA GLU A 38 8.29 -5.17 13.31
C GLU A 38 9.78 -4.79 13.29
N ASP A 39 10.65 -5.75 12.98
CA ASP A 39 12.08 -5.51 12.79
C ASP A 39 12.35 -4.90 11.40
N ALA A 40 13.14 -3.83 11.36
CA ALA A 40 13.37 -3.07 10.13
C ALA A 40 14.09 -3.88 9.05
N ASP A 41 15.02 -4.78 9.42
CA ASP A 41 15.74 -5.63 8.46
C ASP A 41 14.82 -6.73 7.92
N ALA A 42 13.97 -7.31 8.77
CA ALA A 42 12.94 -8.25 8.36
C ALA A 42 11.91 -7.62 7.41
N VAL A 43 11.46 -6.38 7.69
CA VAL A 43 10.60 -5.62 6.77
C VAL A 43 11.32 -5.37 5.45
N LYS A 44 12.59 -4.94 5.51
CA LYS A 44 13.39 -4.67 4.31
C LYS A 44 13.52 -5.88 3.40
N ALA A 45 13.63 -7.06 3.98
CA ALA A 45 13.78 -8.31 3.25
C ALA A 45 12.49 -8.86 2.64
N SER A 46 11.32 -8.57 3.25
CA SER A 46 10.08 -9.30 2.95
C SER A 46 8.91 -8.46 2.46
N CYS A 47 8.80 -7.20 2.89
CA CYS A 47 7.57 -6.43 2.66
C CYS A 47 7.79 -4.91 2.55
N ASP A 48 9.02 -4.44 2.33
CA ASP A 48 9.30 -3.01 2.10
C ASP A 48 8.91 -2.54 0.71
N SER A 49 9.00 -3.40 -0.30
CA SER A 49 8.70 -3.07 -1.69
C SER A 49 8.45 -4.34 -2.49
N PHE A 50 7.75 -4.22 -3.62
CA PHE A 50 7.53 -5.33 -4.55
C PHE A 50 8.17 -5.04 -5.90
N LEU A 51 8.98 -5.98 -6.39
CA LEU A 51 9.55 -5.97 -7.73
C LEU A 51 8.67 -6.81 -8.66
N LEU A 52 8.11 -6.19 -9.69
CA LEU A 52 7.21 -6.84 -10.65
C LEU A 52 7.84 -6.94 -12.04
N GLU A 53 7.33 -7.85 -12.88
CA GLU A 53 7.72 -7.94 -14.29
C GLU A 53 7.20 -6.74 -15.12
N SER A 54 6.01 -6.26 -14.78
CA SER A 54 5.36 -5.09 -15.38
C SER A 54 4.48 -4.37 -14.37
N PHE A 55 4.17 -3.11 -14.64
CA PHE A 55 3.12 -2.38 -13.93
C PHE A 55 2.43 -1.41 -14.89
N THR A 56 1.16 -1.69 -15.16
CA THR A 56 0.32 -0.96 -16.11
C THR A 56 -0.97 -0.48 -15.43
N VAL A 57 -1.83 0.21 -16.18
CA VAL A 57 -3.17 0.59 -15.70
C VAL A 57 -4.00 -0.65 -15.35
N GLU A 58 -3.83 -1.76 -16.08
CA GLU A 58 -4.51 -3.03 -15.78
C GLU A 58 -4.02 -3.61 -14.43
N ASP A 59 -2.71 -3.57 -14.15
CA ASP A 59 -2.18 -4.05 -12.87
C ASP A 59 -2.71 -3.20 -11.70
N ALA A 60 -2.80 -1.88 -11.87
CA ALA A 60 -3.41 -0.98 -10.89
C ALA A 60 -4.91 -1.26 -10.70
N TRP A 61 -5.65 -1.51 -11.78
CA TRP A 61 -7.07 -1.88 -11.76
C TRP A 61 -7.28 -3.18 -10.99
N GLU A 62 -6.54 -4.23 -11.32
CA GLU A 62 -6.64 -5.55 -10.72
C GLU A 62 -6.26 -5.52 -9.23
N LEU A 63 -5.13 -4.90 -8.89
CA LEU A 63 -4.70 -4.73 -7.50
C LEU A 63 -5.72 -3.93 -6.68
N GLY A 64 -6.26 -2.85 -7.24
CA GLY A 64 -7.27 -2.02 -6.58
C GLY A 64 -8.54 -2.80 -6.21
N HIS A 65 -9.06 -3.61 -7.14
CA HIS A 65 -10.24 -4.43 -6.89
C HIS A 65 -9.96 -5.58 -5.90
N LEU A 66 -8.78 -6.21 -5.98
CA LEU A 66 -8.41 -7.26 -5.03
C LEU A 66 -8.29 -6.71 -3.60
N LEU A 67 -7.71 -5.51 -3.44
CA LEU A 67 -7.68 -4.80 -2.16
C LEU A 67 -9.10 -4.48 -1.67
N TYR A 68 -9.96 -3.97 -2.56
CA TYR A 68 -11.36 -3.68 -2.22
C TYR A 68 -12.07 -4.94 -1.71
N ALA A 69 -12.00 -6.05 -2.45
CA ALA A 69 -12.62 -7.32 -2.06
C ALA A 69 -12.09 -7.82 -0.72
N ARG A 70 -10.77 -7.71 -0.48
CA ARG A 70 -10.13 -8.11 0.77
C ARG A 70 -10.58 -7.28 1.98
N LEU A 71 -10.85 -5.99 1.76
CA LEU A 71 -11.25 -5.03 2.79
C LEU A 71 -12.77 -4.95 3.02
N LEU A 72 -13.58 -5.39 2.05
CA LEU A 72 -15.03 -5.29 2.10
C LEU A 72 -15.66 -5.90 3.39
N PRO A 73 -15.22 -7.07 3.89
CA PRO A 73 -15.73 -7.62 5.17
C PRO A 73 -15.51 -6.73 6.40
N PHE A 74 -14.50 -5.85 6.39
CA PHE A 74 -14.18 -4.95 7.50
C PHE A 74 -14.97 -3.63 7.44
N SER A 75 -15.59 -3.35 6.30
CA SER A 75 -16.03 -2.02 5.90
C SER A 75 -17.15 -1.42 6.76
N ALA A 76 -17.89 -2.25 7.50
CA ALA A 76 -18.93 -1.81 8.44
C ALA A 76 -18.36 -1.13 9.69
N GLN A 77 -17.16 -1.49 10.13
CA GLN A 77 -16.54 -0.94 11.35
C GLN A 77 -15.25 -0.17 11.07
N LYS A 78 -14.57 -0.49 9.97
CA LYS A 78 -13.28 0.08 9.59
C LYS A 78 -13.33 0.54 8.12
N PRO A 79 -13.95 1.70 7.83
CA PRO A 79 -13.92 2.27 6.50
C PRO A 79 -12.49 2.64 6.10
N THR A 80 -12.11 2.38 4.85
CA THR A 80 -10.74 2.58 4.36
C THR A 80 -10.72 3.30 3.01
N LEU A 81 -9.60 3.93 2.70
CA LEU A 81 -9.31 4.50 1.39
C LEU A 81 -8.14 3.77 0.76
N ILE A 82 -8.34 3.25 -0.45
CA ILE A 82 -7.29 2.68 -1.31
C ILE A 82 -6.89 3.74 -2.33
N SER A 83 -5.60 3.94 -2.56
CA SER A 83 -5.08 4.80 -3.63
C SER A 83 -3.84 4.17 -4.28
N ILE A 84 -3.82 4.13 -5.61
CA ILE A 84 -2.71 3.62 -6.41
C ILE A 84 -2.35 4.72 -7.41
N SER A 85 -1.11 5.20 -7.36
CA SER A 85 -0.66 6.30 -8.21
C SER A 85 0.73 6.06 -8.79
N LEU A 86 0.97 6.59 -9.99
CA LEU A 86 2.27 6.55 -10.66
C LEU A 86 3.28 7.42 -9.92
N ALA A 87 4.51 6.93 -9.80
CA ALA A 87 5.56 7.64 -9.08
C ALA A 87 6.15 8.83 -9.85
N ASN A 88 6.17 8.77 -11.18
CA ASN A 88 6.77 9.80 -12.03
C ASN A 88 5.90 11.06 -12.17
N SER A 89 4.58 10.90 -12.20
CA SER A 89 3.62 11.99 -12.45
C SER A 89 2.71 12.28 -11.26
N GLY A 90 2.62 11.36 -10.29
CA GLY A 90 1.61 11.41 -9.23
C GLY A 90 0.19 11.10 -9.72
N GLN A 91 0.00 10.73 -10.99
CA GLN A 91 -1.31 10.39 -11.55
C GLN A 91 -1.92 9.22 -10.79
N VAL A 92 -3.12 9.43 -10.24
CA VAL A 92 -3.91 8.37 -9.61
C VAL A 92 -4.51 7.50 -10.70
N LEU A 93 -4.22 6.20 -10.65
CA LEU A 93 -4.77 5.20 -11.57
C LEU A 93 -5.98 4.49 -10.99
N PHE A 94 -6.02 4.32 -9.67
CA PHE A 94 -7.13 3.72 -8.95
C PHE A 94 -7.28 4.40 -7.59
N GLN A 95 -8.50 4.76 -7.22
CA GLN A 95 -8.82 5.24 -5.88
C GLN A 95 -10.26 4.90 -5.52
N CYS A 96 -10.45 4.32 -4.34
CA CYS A 96 -11.75 3.84 -3.91
C CYS A 96 -11.87 3.84 -2.39
N ALA A 97 -12.98 4.37 -1.88
CA ALA A 97 -13.37 4.18 -0.49
C ALA A 97 -14.06 2.82 -0.32
N VAL A 98 -13.70 2.10 0.73
CA VAL A 98 -14.31 0.82 1.12
C VAL A 98 -15.12 1.04 2.39
N GLY A 99 -16.44 0.95 2.28
CA GLY A 99 -17.36 1.21 3.39
C GLY A 99 -17.74 2.68 3.56
N SER A 100 -18.78 2.90 4.35
CA SER A 100 -19.26 4.24 4.70
C SER A 100 -18.46 4.80 5.88
N GLY A 101 -18.02 6.06 5.79
CA GLY A 101 -17.38 6.78 6.91
C GLY A 101 -15.94 7.24 6.68
N THR A 102 -15.38 7.08 5.47
CA THR A 102 -14.16 7.80 5.09
C THR A 102 -14.40 9.32 5.08
N ALA A 103 -13.41 10.09 5.48
CA ALA A 103 -13.45 11.55 5.54
C ALA A 103 -12.37 12.18 4.64
N PRO A 104 -12.44 13.50 4.32
CA PRO A 104 -11.39 14.18 3.57
C PRO A 104 -9.98 14.04 4.17
N ASP A 105 -9.85 13.83 5.49
CA ASP A 105 -8.57 13.59 6.14
C ASP A 105 -7.87 12.31 5.65
N ASN A 106 -8.62 11.30 5.17
CA ASN A 106 -8.03 10.11 4.56
C ASN A 106 -7.17 10.47 3.33
N GLU A 107 -7.56 11.49 2.56
CA GLU A 107 -6.76 11.98 1.42
C GLU A 107 -5.45 12.61 1.89
N ILE A 108 -5.47 13.34 3.01
CA ILE A 108 -4.25 13.92 3.62
C ILE A 108 -3.31 12.81 4.05
N TRP A 109 -3.82 11.75 4.70
CA TRP A 109 -3.02 10.57 5.03
C TRP A 109 -2.44 9.89 3.79
N VAL A 110 -3.24 9.72 2.74
CA VAL A 110 -2.77 9.14 1.47
C VAL A 110 -1.61 9.96 0.90
N GLN A 111 -1.75 11.29 0.85
CA GLN A 111 -0.71 12.19 0.37
C GLN A 111 0.55 12.11 1.22
N ARG A 112 0.43 12.17 2.55
CA ARG A 112 1.57 12.12 3.48
C ARG A 112 2.34 10.80 3.38
N LYS A 113 1.62 9.66 3.38
CA LYS A 113 2.22 8.34 3.23
C LYS A 113 2.90 8.19 1.85
N ARG A 114 2.25 8.66 0.78
CA ARG A 114 2.81 8.65 -0.57
C ARG A 114 4.10 9.48 -0.66
N ASN A 115 4.12 10.69 -0.11
CA ASN A 115 5.30 11.55 -0.12
C ASN A 115 6.51 10.89 0.54
N THR A 116 6.30 10.16 1.64
CA THR A 116 7.35 9.35 2.28
C THR A 116 7.90 8.31 1.31
N VAL A 117 7.03 7.53 0.66
CA VAL A 117 7.47 6.51 -0.30
C VAL A 117 8.23 7.14 -1.47
N LEU A 118 7.72 8.24 -2.04
CA LEU A 118 8.34 8.91 -3.17
C LEU A 118 9.73 9.47 -2.83
N ARG A 119 9.90 10.07 -1.64
CA ARG A 119 11.17 10.67 -1.23
C ARG A 119 12.22 9.64 -0.84
N PHE A 120 11.81 8.57 -0.14
CA PHE A 120 12.77 7.64 0.48
C PHE A 120 12.87 6.29 -0.24
N GLY A 121 11.96 5.99 -1.17
CA GLY A 121 11.99 4.76 -1.96
C GLY A 121 11.71 3.49 -1.16
N THR A 122 11.11 3.63 0.03
CA THR A 122 10.78 2.55 0.99
C THR A 122 9.34 2.71 1.46
N SER A 123 8.73 1.64 1.92
CA SER A 123 7.43 1.67 2.58
C SER A 123 7.41 2.58 3.81
N THR A 124 6.23 3.08 4.16
CA THR A 124 6.05 3.84 5.40
C THR A 124 6.22 2.96 6.63
N TRP A 125 5.91 1.67 6.54
CA TRP A 125 6.13 0.72 7.63
C TRP A 125 7.61 0.45 7.89
N PHE A 126 8.45 0.34 6.85
CA PHE A 126 9.90 0.28 7.05
C PHE A 126 10.42 1.52 7.79
N GLN A 127 9.97 2.71 7.41
CA GLN A 127 10.33 3.94 8.10
C GLN A 127 9.81 3.92 9.55
N HIS A 128 8.59 3.43 9.78
CA HIS A 128 8.06 3.22 11.13
C HIS A 128 9.02 2.40 11.99
N CYS A 129 9.35 1.18 11.56
CA CYS A 129 10.22 0.26 12.28
C CYS A 129 11.62 0.83 12.50
N LYS A 130 12.19 1.49 11.48
CA LYS A 130 13.52 2.08 11.55
C LYS A 130 13.64 3.20 12.59
N TYR A 131 12.57 3.96 12.81
CA TYR A 131 12.54 5.06 13.76
C TYR A 131 11.72 4.73 15.01
N ALA A 132 11.32 3.47 15.21
CA ALA A 132 10.43 3.04 16.29
C ALA A 132 9.15 3.90 16.43
N GLY A 133 8.63 4.39 15.30
CA GLY A 133 7.48 5.29 15.24
C GLY A 133 7.75 6.75 15.65
N ASP A 134 8.99 7.14 15.94
CA ASP A 134 9.36 8.49 16.33
C ASP A 134 9.49 9.43 15.11
N GLU A 135 8.41 10.18 14.82
CA GLU A 135 8.38 11.15 13.73
C GLU A 135 9.31 12.36 13.98
N GLU A 136 9.64 12.69 15.23
CA GLU A 136 10.59 13.76 15.55
C GLU A 136 12.03 13.32 15.28
N ALA A 137 12.40 12.09 15.63
CA ALA A 137 13.69 11.52 15.25
C ALA A 137 13.83 11.41 13.72
N PHE A 138 12.76 11.01 13.02
CA PHE A 138 12.71 10.99 11.56
C PHE A 138 12.92 12.39 10.97
N LYS A 139 12.17 13.38 11.46
CA LYS A 139 12.29 14.79 11.07
C LYS A 139 13.70 15.34 11.30
N ALA A 140 14.25 15.14 12.49
CA ALA A 140 15.59 15.61 12.85
C ALA A 140 16.66 14.96 11.96
N LYS A 141 16.54 13.65 11.68
CA LYS A 141 17.49 12.92 10.84
C LYS A 141 17.60 13.49 9.42
N PHE A 142 16.50 14.04 8.89
CA PHE A 142 16.45 14.60 7.54
C PHE A 142 16.45 16.13 7.50
N GLY A 143 16.71 16.79 8.65
CA GLY A 143 16.81 18.25 8.74
C GLY A 143 15.55 18.98 8.26
N MET A 144 14.37 18.39 8.45
CA MET A 144 13.11 18.98 7.99
C MET A 144 12.63 20.08 8.94
N SER A 145 12.18 21.21 8.37
CA SER A 145 11.39 22.17 9.14
C SER A 145 10.06 21.54 9.59
N PRO A 146 9.37 22.10 10.61
CA PRO A 146 8.04 21.63 11.01
C PRO A 146 7.05 21.54 9.82
N GLU A 147 6.99 22.58 8.98
CA GLU A 147 6.07 22.67 7.83
C GLU A 147 6.44 21.67 6.72
N GLN A 148 7.71 21.31 6.62
CA GLN A 148 8.14 20.24 5.71
C GLN A 148 7.74 18.87 6.27
N ALA A 149 7.91 18.63 7.57
CA ALA A 149 7.63 17.35 8.22
C ALA A 149 6.14 16.98 8.14
N GLU A 150 5.23 17.95 8.22
CA GLU A 150 3.78 17.74 8.07
C GLU A 150 3.38 17.07 6.75
N LYS A 151 4.21 17.20 5.70
CA LYS A 151 3.96 16.60 4.38
C LYS A 151 4.27 15.10 4.33
N TYR A 152 4.83 14.54 5.39
CA TYR A 152 5.26 13.14 5.46
C TYR A 152 4.57 12.43 6.62
N ALA A 153 4.40 11.13 6.48
CA ALA A 153 3.98 10.24 7.56
C ALA A 153 4.80 8.95 7.48
N ILE A 154 5.25 8.45 8.63
CA ILE A 154 5.88 7.12 8.74
C ILE A 154 4.93 6.10 9.38
N HIS A 155 3.63 6.31 9.21
CA HIS A 155 2.60 5.36 9.62
C HIS A 155 2.37 4.34 8.50
N GLY A 156 2.34 3.05 8.84
CA GLY A 156 2.18 1.94 7.89
C GLY A 156 1.00 2.11 6.92
N GLY A 157 1.13 1.56 5.72
CA GLY A 157 0.08 1.61 4.70
C GLY A 157 0.44 2.26 3.38
N ALA A 158 1.71 2.56 3.09
CA ALA A 158 2.13 2.84 1.72
C ALA A 158 3.34 2.00 1.33
N VAL A 159 3.27 1.38 0.15
CA VAL A 159 4.25 0.43 -0.35
C VAL A 159 4.69 0.82 -1.78
N PRO A 160 6.00 0.97 -2.04
CA PRO A 160 6.53 1.19 -3.38
C PRO A 160 6.45 -0.07 -4.26
N ILE A 161 6.05 0.16 -5.51
CA ILE A 161 6.11 -0.83 -6.60
C ILE A 161 7.29 -0.48 -7.51
N ARG A 162 8.05 -1.52 -7.89
CA ARG A 162 9.21 -1.46 -8.78
C ARG A 162 8.99 -2.40 -9.95
N VAL A 163 9.63 -2.12 -11.09
CA VAL A 163 9.58 -2.99 -12.27
C VAL A 163 11.00 -3.41 -12.66
N LYS A 164 11.17 -4.67 -13.02
CA LYS A 164 12.46 -5.23 -13.44
C LYS A 164 13.04 -4.42 -14.60
N GLY A 165 14.29 -3.98 -14.46
CA GLY A 165 14.99 -3.19 -15.49
C GLY A 165 14.63 -1.71 -15.52
N VAL A 166 13.74 -1.24 -14.63
CA VAL A 166 13.44 0.19 -14.47
C VAL A 166 14.09 0.69 -13.18
N GLU A 167 14.86 1.77 -13.28
CA GLU A 167 15.44 2.40 -12.09
C GLU A 167 14.37 3.15 -11.29
N GLY A 168 14.43 3.02 -9.96
CA GLY A 168 13.52 3.69 -9.04
C GLY A 168 12.21 2.94 -8.81
N ILE A 169 11.21 3.69 -8.35
CA ILE A 169 9.85 3.23 -8.10
C ILE A 169 8.97 3.65 -9.28
N VAL A 170 8.01 2.82 -9.66
CA VAL A 170 7.09 3.13 -10.77
C VAL A 170 5.70 3.52 -10.28
N ALA A 171 5.29 3.05 -9.10
CA ALA A 171 4.02 3.36 -8.48
C ALA A 171 4.08 3.27 -6.96
N VAL A 172 3.08 3.84 -6.31
CA VAL A 172 2.85 3.75 -4.86
C VAL A 172 1.44 3.25 -4.62
N VAL A 173 1.32 2.19 -3.82
CA VAL A 173 0.05 1.65 -3.34
C VAL A 173 -0.15 2.12 -1.91
N VAL A 174 -1.31 2.68 -1.61
CA VAL A 174 -1.66 3.22 -0.30
C VAL A 174 -3.00 2.64 0.17
N VAL A 175 -3.05 2.21 1.43
CA VAL A 175 -4.27 1.94 2.18
C VAL A 175 -4.25 2.79 3.45
N SER A 176 -5.39 3.39 3.76
CA SER A 176 -5.55 4.24 4.95
C SER A 176 -6.91 4.03 5.60
N GLY A 177 -6.91 3.71 6.89
CA GLY A 177 -8.12 3.66 7.73
C GLY A 177 -8.16 2.52 8.74
N LEU A 178 -7.23 1.56 8.64
CA LEU A 178 -7.06 0.51 9.64
C LEU A 178 -6.01 0.92 10.69
N LYS A 179 -5.65 -0.01 11.59
CA LYS A 179 -4.40 0.13 12.35
C LYS A 179 -3.24 0.11 11.37
N GLN A 180 -2.20 0.91 11.61
CA GLN A 180 -1.09 1.06 10.66
C GLN A 180 -0.42 -0.25 10.18
N HIS A 181 -0.30 -1.25 11.06
CA HIS A 181 0.24 -2.57 10.69
C HIS A 181 -0.73 -3.37 9.81
N GLU A 182 -2.05 -3.18 9.97
CA GLU A 182 -3.09 -3.77 9.12
C GLU A 182 -3.15 -3.05 7.75
N ASP A 183 -3.01 -1.72 7.72
CA ASP A 183 -2.94 -0.95 6.46
C ASP A 183 -1.77 -1.44 5.60
N HIS A 184 -0.58 -1.67 6.19
CA HIS A 184 0.55 -2.24 5.47
C HIS A 184 0.35 -3.72 5.16
N GLY A 185 -0.12 -4.49 6.15
CA GLY A 185 -0.31 -5.93 6.05
C GLY A 185 -1.27 -6.33 4.93
N VAL A 186 -2.36 -5.61 4.71
CA VAL A 186 -3.33 -5.95 3.65
C VAL A 186 -2.75 -5.77 2.25
N ILE A 187 -1.88 -4.76 2.04
CA ILE A 187 -1.18 -4.56 0.77
C ILE A 187 -0.26 -5.74 0.49
N VAL A 188 0.50 -6.15 1.51
CA VAL A 188 1.45 -7.26 1.44
C VAL A 188 0.73 -8.58 1.20
N ASP A 189 -0.34 -8.85 1.96
CA ASP A 189 -1.18 -10.04 1.87
C ASP A 189 -1.77 -10.20 0.46
N VAL A 190 -2.36 -9.13 -0.08
CA VAL A 190 -2.96 -9.16 -1.42
C VAL A 190 -1.91 -9.37 -2.50
N ILE A 191 -0.76 -8.69 -2.45
CA ILE A 191 0.29 -8.88 -3.46
C ILE A 191 0.85 -10.32 -3.39
N ASN A 192 1.22 -10.81 -2.22
CA ASN A 192 1.78 -12.16 -2.05
C ASN A 192 0.81 -13.29 -2.42
N SER A 193 -0.50 -13.04 -2.33
CA SER A 193 -1.53 -14.02 -2.69
C SER A 193 -1.81 -14.07 -4.20
N ASN A 194 -1.51 -12.99 -4.93
CA ASN A 194 -1.96 -12.81 -6.32
C ASN A 194 -0.80 -12.62 -7.32
N TRP A 195 0.43 -12.42 -6.84
CA TRP A 195 1.65 -12.35 -7.65
C TRP A 195 2.65 -13.46 -7.24
N GLU A 196 3.40 -13.99 -8.20
CA GLU A 196 4.44 -15.04 -8.02
C GLU A 196 5.69 -14.80 -8.85
#